data_AF-M3B1U5-F1
#
_entry.id   AF-M3B1U5-F1
#
_cell.length_a   1.000
_cell.length_b   1.000
_cell.length_c   1.000
_cell.angle_alpha   90.00
_cell.angle_beta   90.00
_cell.angle_gamma   90.00
#
_symmetry.space_group_name_H-M   'P 1'
#
loop_
_entity.id
_entity.type
_entity.pdbx_description
1 polymer ?
#
loop_
_entity_poly.entity_id
_entity_poly.type
_entity_poly.pdbx_seq_one_letter_code
_entity_poly.pdbx_strand_id
1 'polypeptide(L)'
;RRMPEYFRCHNYQNPEDADHPPWKWTEGVPEYEGDRWSWYRTRPEHHQKFNAFLSAIRKDSLPWTELYPPERVLEGWDEESVLLVDVGGGNGKDITNFATAVAGSHTSARLVLQERVEVVDALAASRSQLPAQVELMAHNFFEANPVHGAKVYYMHAVIHDWAESKAHEILVRIREAMKAGYSTLLLFDRVVPERASDWDVKTAALDINMMCNFAALERSEAQWRSLLEGAGLRYMGYKKVPG
;
A
#
# COMPACT_ATOMS: atom_id res chain seq x y z
N ARG A 1 -13.91 3.48 -22.75
CA ARG A 1 -14.34 2.89 -24.05
C ARG A 1 -13.20 2.26 -24.85
N ARG A 2 -11.93 2.53 -24.54
CA ARG A 2 -10.77 2.05 -25.32
C ARG A 2 -10.27 0.65 -24.89
N MET A 3 -10.44 0.21 -23.64
CA MET A 3 -9.85 -1.06 -23.15
C MET A 3 -10.01 -2.31 -24.05
N PRO A 4 -11.19 -2.65 -24.61
CA PRO A 4 -11.29 -3.83 -25.49
C PRO A 4 -10.41 -3.76 -26.75
N GLU A 5 -10.10 -2.56 -27.22
CA GLU A 5 -9.18 -2.34 -28.34
C GLU A 5 -7.72 -2.46 -27.91
N TYR A 6 -7.36 -2.02 -26.70
CA TYR A 6 -6.03 -2.27 -26.12
C TYR A 6 -5.70 -3.76 -26.16
N PHE A 7 -6.55 -4.61 -25.56
CA PHE A 7 -6.29 -6.05 -25.51
C PHE A 7 -6.22 -6.67 -26.90
N ARG A 8 -7.05 -6.23 -27.84
CA ARG A 8 -6.99 -6.70 -29.24
C ARG A 8 -5.65 -6.39 -29.90
N CYS A 9 -5.10 -5.20 -29.70
CA CYS A 9 -3.80 -4.80 -30.25
C CYS A 9 -2.62 -5.52 -29.55
N HIS A 10 -2.83 -6.02 -28.33
CA HIS A 10 -1.81 -6.73 -27.54
C HIS A 10 -2.09 -8.25 -27.47
N ASN A 11 -2.79 -8.81 -28.46
CA ASN A 11 -3.07 -10.25 -28.57
C ASN A 11 -3.70 -10.88 -27.33
N TYR A 12 -4.52 -10.11 -26.62
CA TYR A 12 -5.22 -10.50 -25.40
C TYR A 12 -4.30 -11.06 -24.29
N GLN A 13 -3.04 -10.63 -24.28
CA GLN A 13 -2.12 -10.96 -23.20
C GLN A 13 -2.41 -10.10 -21.97
N ASN A 14 -2.10 -10.64 -20.79
CA ASN A 14 -2.14 -9.85 -19.57
C ASN A 14 -1.05 -8.76 -19.63
N PRO A 15 -1.36 -7.54 -19.18
CA PRO A 15 -0.37 -6.47 -19.12
C PRO A 15 0.60 -6.73 -17.96
N GLU A 16 1.87 -6.96 -18.28
CA GLU A 16 2.95 -7.17 -17.30
C GLU A 16 3.96 -6.02 -17.27
N ASP A 17 3.93 -5.16 -18.28
CA ASP A 17 4.82 -4.00 -18.41
C ASP A 17 4.37 -2.86 -17.48
N ALA A 18 5.11 -2.69 -16.38
CA ALA A 18 4.88 -1.65 -15.39
C ALA A 18 5.10 -0.23 -15.93
N ASP A 19 5.92 -0.08 -16.98
CA ASP A 19 6.24 1.21 -17.59
C ASP A 19 5.22 1.58 -18.68
N HIS A 20 4.53 0.59 -19.27
CA HIS A 20 3.48 0.79 -20.28
C HIS A 20 2.12 0.17 -19.89
N PRO A 21 1.56 0.52 -18.72
CA PRO A 21 0.29 -0.02 -18.27
C PRO A 21 -0.89 0.45 -19.14
N PRO A 22 -1.99 -0.31 -19.21
CA PRO A 22 -3.08 -0.06 -20.15
C PRO A 22 -3.71 1.34 -20.03
N TRP A 23 -3.67 1.93 -18.83
CA TRP A 23 -4.25 3.25 -18.59
C TRP A 23 -3.61 4.34 -19.47
N LYS A 24 -2.30 4.30 -19.70
CA LYS A 24 -1.58 5.28 -20.53
C LYS A 24 -2.15 5.30 -21.93
N TRP A 25 -2.40 4.12 -22.48
CA TRP A 25 -3.01 3.97 -23.80
C TRP A 25 -4.46 4.48 -23.81
N THR A 26 -5.26 4.13 -22.79
CA THR A 26 -6.66 4.57 -22.74
C THR A 26 -6.84 6.08 -22.55
N GLU A 27 -5.92 6.72 -21.82
CA GLU A 27 -5.87 8.17 -21.64
C GLU A 27 -5.22 8.89 -22.83
N GLY A 28 -4.67 8.15 -23.80
CA GLY A 28 -4.04 8.69 -25.00
C GLY A 28 -2.67 9.33 -24.75
N VAL A 29 -1.94 8.83 -23.75
CA VAL A 29 -0.61 9.31 -23.32
C VAL A 29 0.42 8.17 -23.22
N PRO A 30 0.61 7.36 -24.28
CA PRO A 30 1.50 6.18 -24.22
C PRO A 30 2.95 6.54 -23.86
N GLU A 31 3.42 7.72 -24.27
CA GLU A 31 4.78 8.21 -24.02
C GLU A 31 4.97 8.89 -22.64
N TYR A 32 3.93 8.91 -21.79
CA TYR A 32 4.05 9.57 -20.48
C TYR A 32 5.03 8.81 -19.58
N GLU A 33 6.12 9.46 -19.20
CA GLU A 33 7.07 8.95 -18.22
C GLU A 33 6.55 9.18 -16.79
N GLY A 34 6.45 8.10 -16.01
CA GLY A 34 5.94 8.11 -14.65
C GLY A 34 4.75 7.18 -14.42
N ASP A 35 4.38 7.05 -13.13
CA ASP A 35 3.26 6.25 -12.68
C ASP A 35 1.92 7.01 -12.75
N ARG A 36 0.83 6.30 -12.47
CA ARG A 36 -0.53 6.87 -12.50
C ARG A 36 -0.71 8.03 -11.50
N TRP A 37 -0.03 7.96 -10.37
CA TRP A 37 -0.14 8.92 -9.29
C TRP A 37 0.53 10.25 -9.66
N SER A 38 1.71 10.17 -10.27
CA SER A 38 2.45 11.29 -10.86
C SER A 38 1.62 11.96 -11.95
N TRP A 39 0.85 11.17 -12.71
CA TRP A 39 -0.09 11.69 -13.69
C TRP A 39 -1.27 12.42 -13.03
N TYR A 40 -1.88 11.83 -12.00
CA TYR A 40 -2.96 12.46 -11.23
C TYR A 40 -2.55 13.77 -10.56
N ARG A 41 -1.29 13.93 -10.17
CA ARG A 41 -0.76 15.19 -9.64
C ARG A 41 -0.97 16.36 -10.61
N THR A 42 -0.82 16.14 -11.91
CA THR A 42 -1.05 17.18 -12.93
C THR A 42 -2.53 17.47 -13.17
N ARG A 43 -3.43 16.71 -12.53
CA ARG A 43 -4.89 16.75 -12.72
C ARG A 43 -5.63 16.65 -11.38
N PRO A 44 -5.65 17.73 -10.57
CA PRO A 44 -6.17 17.72 -9.20
C PRO A 44 -7.61 17.18 -9.08
N GLU A 45 -8.48 17.48 -10.05
CA GLU A 45 -9.86 16.95 -10.06
C GLU A 45 -9.92 15.42 -10.16
N HIS A 46 -9.02 14.81 -10.93
CA HIS A 46 -8.98 13.35 -11.08
C HIS A 46 -8.49 12.69 -9.79
N HIS A 47 -7.47 13.28 -9.16
CA HIS A 47 -6.96 12.84 -7.87
C HIS A 47 -8.06 12.94 -6.79
N GLN A 48 -8.79 14.05 -6.71
CA GLN A 48 -9.89 14.22 -5.75
C GLN A 48 -11.00 13.18 -5.94
N LYS A 49 -11.42 12.94 -7.19
CA LYS A 49 -12.45 11.94 -7.50
C LYS A 49 -12.00 10.53 -7.12
N PHE A 50 -10.73 10.20 -7.38
CA PHE A 50 -10.15 8.90 -7.02
C PHE A 50 -10.10 8.72 -5.49
N ASN A 51 -9.63 9.72 -4.74
CA ASN A 51 -9.59 9.67 -3.28
C ASN A 51 -11.00 9.57 -2.67
N ALA A 52 -11.98 10.28 -3.24
CA ALA A 52 -13.38 10.18 -2.82
C ALA A 52 -13.94 8.77 -3.06
N PHE A 53 -13.63 8.15 -4.20
CA PHE A 53 -14.02 6.78 -4.51
C PHE A 53 -13.41 5.76 -3.54
N LEU A 54 -12.09 5.85 -3.28
CA LEU A 54 -11.41 4.98 -2.32
C LEU A 54 -11.97 5.14 -0.90
N SER A 55 -12.24 6.38 -0.48
CA SER A 55 -12.85 6.67 0.81
C SER A 55 -14.26 6.07 0.92
N ALA A 56 -15.06 6.14 -0.14
CA ALA A 56 -16.40 5.55 -0.18
C ALA A 56 -16.37 4.02 -0.07
N ILE A 57 -15.43 3.35 -0.75
CA ILE A 57 -15.27 1.88 -0.67
C ILE A 57 -14.87 1.44 0.75
N ARG A 58 -14.06 2.24 1.44
CA ARG A 58 -13.54 1.93 2.77
C ARG A 58 -14.36 2.50 3.93
N LYS A 59 -15.52 3.12 3.63
CA LYS A 59 -16.30 3.88 4.62
C LYS A 59 -16.75 3.02 5.80
N ASP A 60 -17.15 1.78 5.53
CA ASP A 60 -17.69 0.85 6.52
C ASP A 60 -16.65 -0.18 6.99
N SER A 61 -15.38 -0.01 6.62
CA SER A 61 -14.30 -0.89 7.05
C SER A 61 -13.90 -0.56 8.49
N LEU A 62 -13.78 -1.59 9.32
CA LEU A 62 -13.20 -1.45 10.66
C LEU A 62 -11.76 -0.94 10.56
N PRO A 63 -11.30 -0.12 11.52
CA PRO A 63 -9.88 0.18 11.67
C PRO A 63 -9.06 -1.11 11.72
N TRP A 64 -7.89 -1.12 11.06
CA TRP A 64 -7.02 -2.29 11.04
C TRP A 64 -6.60 -2.73 12.46
N THR A 65 -6.54 -1.80 13.42
CA THR A 65 -6.22 -2.05 14.82
C THR A 65 -7.28 -2.84 15.58
N GLU A 66 -8.53 -2.84 15.12
CA GLU A 66 -9.57 -3.73 15.67
C GLU A 66 -9.42 -5.16 15.14
N LEU A 67 -8.82 -5.30 13.96
CA LEU A 67 -8.64 -6.58 13.28
C LEU A 67 -7.30 -7.25 13.67
N TYR A 68 -6.28 -6.43 13.92
CA TYR A 68 -4.94 -6.79 14.36
C TYR A 68 -4.58 -5.96 15.61
N PRO A 69 -4.70 -6.55 16.81
CA PRO A 69 -4.57 -5.81 18.06
C PRO A 69 -3.20 -5.11 18.21
N PRO A 70 -3.13 -3.86 18.71
CA PRO A 70 -1.89 -3.11 18.86
C PRO A 70 -0.84 -3.81 19.74
N GLU A 71 -1.27 -4.65 20.69
CA GLU A 71 -0.38 -5.41 21.58
C GLU A 71 0.56 -6.32 20.79
N ARG A 72 0.12 -6.82 19.63
CA ARG A 72 0.96 -7.63 18.74
C ARG A 72 2.04 -6.82 18.04
N VAL A 73 1.81 -5.53 17.80
CA VAL A 73 2.82 -4.62 17.25
C VAL A 73 3.86 -4.28 18.33
N LEU A 74 3.39 -4.12 19.57
CA LEU A 74 4.22 -3.82 20.75
C LEU A 74 5.05 -5.01 21.24
N GLU A 75 4.68 -6.25 20.90
CA GLU A 75 5.34 -7.46 21.40
C GLU A 75 6.84 -7.48 21.09
N GLY A 76 7.67 -7.40 22.13
CA GLY A 76 9.13 -7.36 22.00
C GLY A 76 9.65 -6.12 21.28
N TRP A 77 8.93 -4.99 21.34
CA TRP A 77 9.47 -3.67 21.02
C TRP A 77 10.47 -3.25 22.10
N ASP A 78 11.58 -2.65 21.69
CA ASP A 78 12.68 -2.23 22.59
C ASP A 78 12.48 -0.83 23.19
N GLU A 79 11.34 -0.18 22.92
CA GLU A 79 10.98 1.18 23.37
C GLU A 79 11.90 2.32 22.87
N GLU A 80 12.97 2.00 22.16
CA GLU A 80 13.94 2.96 21.60
C GLU A 80 13.79 3.13 20.09
N SER A 81 13.55 2.03 19.36
CA SER A 81 13.36 2.05 17.92
C SER A 81 12.03 2.68 17.51
N VAL A 82 11.93 3.12 16.26
CA VAL A 82 10.65 3.52 15.66
C VAL A 82 9.67 2.35 15.76
N LEU A 83 8.52 2.56 16.41
CA LEU A 83 7.54 1.51 16.65
C LEU A 83 6.85 1.09 15.36
N LEU A 84 6.41 2.07 14.56
CA LEU A 84 5.70 1.79 13.32
C LEU A 84 6.04 2.83 12.25
N VAL A 85 6.40 2.34 11.07
CA VAL A 85 6.53 3.12 9.84
C VAL A 85 5.34 2.79 8.94
N ASP A 86 4.45 3.75 8.72
CA ASP A 86 3.33 3.64 7.79
C ASP A 86 3.78 4.08 6.39
N VAL A 87 4.11 3.11 5.54
CA VAL A 87 4.70 3.33 4.21
C VAL A 87 3.60 3.46 3.17
N GLY A 88 3.49 4.63 2.53
CA GLY A 88 2.36 4.94 1.67
C GLY A 88 1.08 5.19 2.47
N GLY A 89 1.22 5.83 3.64
CA GLY A 89 0.13 6.01 4.62
C GLY A 89 -0.99 6.97 4.20
N GLY A 90 -0.91 7.55 3.00
CA GLY A 90 -1.92 8.43 2.44
C GLY A 90 -2.25 9.61 3.34
N ASN A 91 -3.52 9.72 3.76
CA ASN A 91 -3.99 10.80 4.64
C ASN A 91 -3.71 10.58 6.14
N GLY A 92 -2.98 9.52 6.50
CA GLY A 92 -2.60 9.22 7.87
C GLY A 92 -3.71 8.68 8.76
N LYS A 93 -4.83 8.21 8.19
CA LYS A 93 -5.92 7.58 8.95
C LYS A 93 -5.43 6.37 9.74
N ASP A 94 -4.63 5.49 9.13
CA ASP A 94 -4.22 4.23 9.77
C ASP A 94 -3.21 4.44 10.90
N ILE A 95 -2.19 5.27 10.69
CA ILE A 95 -1.24 5.63 11.75
C ILE A 95 -1.93 6.40 12.89
N THR A 96 -2.96 7.21 12.59
CA THR A 96 -3.75 7.92 13.60
C THR A 96 -4.59 6.96 14.44
N ASN A 97 -5.24 5.99 13.80
CA ASN A 97 -5.98 4.93 14.49
C ASN A 97 -5.06 4.14 15.42
N PHE A 98 -3.84 3.82 14.95
CA PHE A 98 -2.84 3.14 15.77
C PHE A 98 -2.36 3.96 16.95
N ALA A 99 -1.96 5.21 16.71
CA ALA A 99 -1.56 6.13 17.78
C ALA A 99 -2.65 6.27 18.86
N THR A 100 -3.91 6.39 18.43
CA THR A 100 -5.07 6.47 19.35
C THR A 100 -5.21 5.19 20.18
N ALA A 101 -5.04 4.03 19.56
CA ALA A 101 -5.16 2.74 20.24
C ALA A 101 -4.05 2.51 21.28
N VAL A 102 -2.86 3.11 21.10
CA VAL A 102 -1.74 3.00 22.05
C VAL A 102 -1.56 4.21 22.97
N ALA A 103 -2.41 5.24 22.84
CA ALA A 103 -2.28 6.50 23.57
C ALA A 103 -2.43 6.36 25.11
N GLY A 104 -2.95 5.24 25.61
CA GLY A 104 -3.06 5.00 27.05
C GLY A 104 -1.74 4.60 27.73
N SER A 105 -0.78 4.07 26.97
CA SER A 105 0.44 3.45 27.53
C SER A 105 1.72 3.83 26.80
N HIS A 106 1.67 4.29 25.54
CA HIS A 106 2.85 4.51 24.71
C HIS A 106 2.77 5.82 23.91
N THR A 107 2.45 6.92 24.59
CA THR A 107 2.34 8.27 23.98
C THR A 107 3.66 8.83 23.46
N SER A 108 4.79 8.32 23.95
CA SER A 108 6.14 8.67 23.49
C SER A 108 6.65 7.78 22.36
N ALA A 109 5.87 6.77 21.93
CA ALA A 109 6.29 5.88 20.86
C ALA A 109 6.40 6.64 19.54
N ARG A 110 7.57 6.54 18.90
CA ARG A 110 7.84 7.18 17.61
C ARG A 110 7.10 6.45 16.50
N LEU A 111 6.24 7.17 15.82
CA LEU A 111 5.49 6.69 14.66
C LEU A 111 5.87 7.54 13.45
N VAL A 112 6.17 6.93 12.31
CA VAL A 112 6.59 7.64 11.10
C VAL A 112 5.59 7.38 10.00
N LEU A 113 5.01 8.44 9.41
CA LEU A 113 4.23 8.33 8.18
C LEU A 113 5.13 8.70 7.01
N GLN A 114 5.31 7.76 6.08
CA GLN A 114 6.04 7.95 4.83
C GLN A 114 5.07 8.09 3.66
N GLU A 115 5.22 9.19 2.94
CA GLU A 115 4.41 9.49 1.76
C GLU A 115 5.19 10.37 0.78
N ARG A 116 4.62 10.59 -0.40
CA ARG A 116 5.18 11.57 -1.35
C ARG A 116 5.20 12.97 -0.76
N VAL A 117 6.16 13.78 -1.21
CA VAL A 117 6.40 15.13 -0.69
C VAL A 117 5.13 15.99 -0.69
N GLU A 118 4.34 15.95 -1.76
CA GLU A 118 3.11 16.73 -1.88
C GLU A 118 2.00 16.31 -0.90
N VAL A 119 1.95 15.02 -0.54
CA VAL A 119 0.99 14.50 0.45
C VAL A 119 1.45 14.88 1.84
N VAL A 120 2.76 14.79 2.12
CA VAL A 120 3.36 15.23 3.37
C VAL A 120 3.17 16.72 3.59
N ASP A 121 3.37 17.56 2.56
CA ASP A 121 3.15 19.00 2.63
C ASP A 121 1.68 19.32 2.95
N ALA A 122 0.74 18.60 2.33
CA ALA A 122 -0.69 18.76 2.61
C ALA A 122 -1.05 18.36 4.05
N LEU A 123 -0.48 17.26 4.56
CA LEU A 123 -0.65 16.83 5.96
C LEU A 123 0.00 17.78 6.96
N ALA A 124 1.15 18.37 6.61
CA ALA A 124 1.82 19.37 7.43
C ALA A 124 0.98 20.64 7.56
N ALA A 125 0.29 21.05 6.49
CA ALA A 125 -0.66 22.16 6.53
C ALA A 125 -1.86 21.91 7.47
N SER A 126 -2.24 20.63 7.69
CA SER A 126 -3.28 20.21 8.62
C SER A 126 -2.73 19.47 9.85
N ARG A 127 -1.49 19.77 10.29
CA ARG A 127 -0.76 19.02 11.34
C ARG A 127 -1.54 18.84 12.65
N SER A 128 -2.41 19.78 13.00
CA SER A 128 -3.26 19.71 14.20
C SER A 128 -4.27 18.56 14.20
N GLN A 129 -4.54 17.95 13.03
CA GLN A 129 -5.41 16.79 12.89
C GLN A 129 -4.69 15.45 13.12
N LEU A 130 -3.35 15.46 13.22
CA LEU A 130 -2.55 14.26 13.44
C LEU A 130 -2.04 14.19 14.89
N PRO A 131 -1.88 12.99 15.47
CA PRO A 131 -1.28 12.81 16.78
C PRO A 131 0.12 13.43 16.88
N ALA A 132 0.48 13.97 18.04
CA ALA A 132 1.77 14.65 18.24
C ALA A 132 2.99 13.73 18.01
N GLN A 133 2.84 12.44 18.32
CA GLN A 133 3.89 11.43 18.18
C GLN A 133 4.14 10.94 16.74
N VAL A 134 3.30 11.37 15.77
CA VAL A 134 3.47 11.05 14.35
C VAL A 134 4.45 12.03 13.70
N GLU A 135 5.58 11.50 13.27
CA GLU A 135 6.59 12.17 12.44
C GLU A 135 6.18 12.03 10.96
N LEU A 136 6.10 13.14 10.23
CA LEU A 136 5.84 13.14 8.80
C LEU A 136 7.17 13.06 8.03
N MET A 137 7.25 12.17 7.03
CA MET A 137 8.47 11.95 6.26
C MET A 137 8.16 11.81 4.77
N ALA A 138 8.66 12.75 3.97
CA ALA A 138 8.62 12.62 2.52
C ALA A 138 9.57 11.49 2.10
N HIS A 139 9.04 10.44 1.47
CA HIS A 139 9.82 9.30 1.04
C HIS A 139 9.20 8.60 -0.19
N ASN A 140 10.07 8.24 -1.13
CA ASN A 140 9.76 7.39 -2.27
C ASN A 140 10.20 5.96 -1.95
N PHE A 141 9.25 5.02 -1.82
CA PHE A 141 9.54 3.63 -1.43
C PHE A 141 10.31 2.81 -2.47
N PHE A 142 10.55 3.35 -3.67
CA PHE A 142 11.48 2.76 -4.64
C PHE A 142 12.94 3.06 -4.31
N GLU A 143 13.19 3.99 -3.38
CA GLU A 143 14.52 4.34 -2.89
C GLU A 143 14.83 3.56 -1.59
N ALA A 144 16.09 3.62 -1.14
CA ALA A 144 16.45 3.03 0.14
C ALA A 144 15.67 3.71 1.27
N ASN A 145 15.02 2.92 2.13
CA ASN A 145 14.21 3.48 3.20
C ASN A 145 15.10 4.13 4.28
N PRO A 146 14.88 5.40 4.64
CA PRO A 146 15.74 6.11 5.61
C PRO A 146 15.53 5.66 7.06
N VAL A 147 14.42 4.99 7.37
CA VAL A 147 14.16 4.48 8.72
C VAL A 147 14.60 3.03 8.77
N HIS A 148 15.71 2.76 9.46
CA HIS A 148 16.24 1.41 9.66
C HIS A 148 15.84 0.82 11.00
N GLY A 149 15.59 -0.49 11.02
CA GLY A 149 15.37 -1.27 12.23
C GLY A 149 14.09 -0.92 12.99
N ALA A 150 13.09 -0.33 12.32
CA ALA A 150 11.79 -0.11 12.93
C ALA A 150 11.15 -1.45 13.35
N LYS A 151 10.33 -1.43 14.40
CA LYS A 151 9.66 -2.63 14.89
C LYS A 151 8.66 -3.17 13.86
N VAL A 152 7.84 -2.30 13.27
CA VAL A 152 6.92 -2.64 12.18
C VAL A 152 7.06 -1.67 11.02
N TYR A 153 7.12 -2.22 9.81
CA TYR A 153 6.81 -1.51 8.56
C TYR A 153 5.40 -1.93 8.16
N TYR A 154 4.49 -0.98 8.01
CA TYR A 154 3.10 -1.20 7.70
C TYR A 154 2.79 -0.66 6.30
N MET A 155 2.00 -1.40 5.52
CA MET A 155 1.51 -0.96 4.21
C MET A 155 0.05 -1.36 4.07
N HIS A 156 -0.81 -0.42 3.69
CA HIS A 156 -2.23 -0.69 3.45
C HIS A 156 -2.62 -0.32 2.03
N ALA A 157 -3.00 -1.32 1.22
CA ALA A 157 -3.44 -1.12 -0.15
C ALA A 157 -2.40 -0.31 -0.94
N VAL A 158 -1.15 -0.77 -0.89
CA VAL A 158 -0.01 -0.17 -1.61
C VAL A 158 0.49 -1.15 -2.66
N ILE A 159 0.86 -2.36 -2.26
CA ILE A 159 1.50 -3.33 -3.15
C ILE A 159 0.56 -3.82 -4.26
N HIS A 160 -0.76 -3.80 -4.04
CA HIS A 160 -1.73 -4.13 -5.09
C HIS A 160 -1.79 -3.15 -6.27
N ASP A 161 -1.29 -1.91 -6.11
CA ASP A 161 -1.24 -0.90 -7.17
C ASP A 161 -0.02 -1.08 -8.10
N TRP A 162 0.81 -2.10 -7.86
CA TRP A 162 2.07 -2.30 -8.56
C TRP A 162 2.12 -3.66 -9.24
N ALA A 163 2.54 -3.62 -10.51
CA ALA A 163 2.95 -4.79 -11.28
C ALA A 163 4.03 -5.58 -10.51
N GLU A 164 4.15 -6.87 -10.82
CA GLU A 164 4.97 -7.81 -10.04
C GLU A 164 6.42 -7.36 -9.82
N SER A 165 7.09 -6.87 -10.88
CA SER A 165 8.47 -6.39 -10.81
C SER A 165 8.63 -5.18 -9.87
N LYS A 166 7.68 -4.23 -9.90
CA LYS A 166 7.69 -3.05 -9.03
C LYS A 166 7.30 -3.37 -7.59
N ALA A 167 6.31 -4.26 -7.41
CA ALA A 167 5.96 -4.79 -6.09
C ALA A 167 7.16 -5.47 -5.42
N HIS A 168 7.89 -6.31 -6.18
CA HIS A 168 9.12 -6.96 -5.71
C HIS A 168 10.20 -5.94 -5.33
N GLU A 169 10.45 -4.94 -6.17
CA GLU A 169 11.40 -3.86 -5.90
C GLU A 169 11.10 -3.14 -4.57
N ILE A 170 9.83 -2.76 -4.33
CA ILE A 170 9.41 -2.10 -3.09
C ILE A 170 9.67 -3.00 -1.88
N LEU A 171 9.26 -4.27 -1.94
CA LEU A 171 9.44 -5.22 -0.84
C LEU A 171 10.92 -5.47 -0.53
N VAL A 172 11.78 -5.46 -1.56
CA VAL A 172 13.24 -5.51 -1.42
C VAL A 172 13.78 -4.32 -0.62
N ARG A 173 13.33 -3.09 -0.91
CA ARG A 173 13.74 -1.88 -0.17
C ARG A 173 13.29 -1.91 1.29
N ILE A 174 12.08 -2.40 1.54
CA ILE A 174 11.58 -2.57 2.91
C ILE A 174 12.41 -3.59 3.67
N ARG A 175 12.68 -4.76 3.08
CA ARG A 175 13.52 -5.79 3.70
C ARG A 175 14.91 -5.24 4.05
N GLU A 176 15.53 -4.44 3.18
CA GLU A 176 16.86 -3.84 3.43
C GLU A 176 16.88 -2.90 4.64
N ALA A 177 15.73 -2.29 4.97
CA ALA A 177 15.58 -1.44 6.14
C ALA A 177 15.35 -2.25 7.44
N MET A 178 14.86 -3.49 7.33
CA MET A 178 14.49 -4.32 8.47
C MET A 178 15.70 -4.86 9.24
N LYS A 179 15.56 -4.93 10.57
CA LYS A 179 16.48 -5.64 11.46
C LYS A 179 16.07 -7.11 11.55
N ALA A 180 16.93 -8.01 11.06
CA ALA A 180 16.66 -9.44 11.07
C ALA A 180 16.34 -9.97 12.48
N GLY A 181 15.29 -10.79 12.58
CA GLY A 181 14.80 -11.35 13.85
C GLY A 181 14.05 -10.37 14.75
N TYR A 182 13.89 -9.10 14.33
CA TYR A 182 13.23 -8.06 15.13
C TYR A 182 12.07 -7.39 14.39
N SER A 183 12.36 -6.84 13.20
CA SER A 183 11.40 -6.09 12.39
C SER A 183 10.37 -7.02 11.75
N THR A 184 9.14 -6.54 11.62
CA THR A 184 8.06 -7.22 10.89
C THR A 184 7.48 -6.31 9.80
N LEU A 185 7.23 -6.87 8.62
CA LEU A 185 6.40 -6.22 7.60
C LEU A 185 4.94 -6.68 7.79
N LEU A 186 4.03 -5.74 7.99
CA LEU A 186 2.60 -5.99 8.09
C LEU A 186 1.90 -5.41 6.85
N LEU A 187 1.32 -6.28 6.04
CA LEU A 187 0.52 -5.90 4.87
C LEU A 187 -0.97 -6.00 5.20
N PHE A 188 -1.69 -4.91 5.02
CA PHE A 188 -3.14 -4.89 5.04
C PHE A 188 -3.63 -4.73 3.60
N ASP A 189 -3.85 -5.85 2.94
CA ASP A 189 -4.22 -5.87 1.53
C ASP A 189 -5.19 -7.03 1.24
N ARG A 190 -5.77 -7.04 0.04
CA ARG A 190 -6.73 -8.07 -0.35
C ARG A 190 -6.03 -9.39 -0.63
N VAL A 191 -6.69 -10.46 -0.17
CA VAL A 191 -6.32 -11.84 -0.47
C VAL A 191 -7.51 -12.52 -1.13
N VAL A 192 -7.36 -12.86 -2.41
CA VAL A 192 -8.43 -13.46 -3.21
C VAL A 192 -8.39 -14.99 -3.16
N PRO A 193 -9.51 -15.69 -3.41
CA PRO A 193 -9.49 -17.15 -3.53
C PRO A 193 -8.53 -17.62 -4.63
N GLU A 194 -7.92 -18.79 -4.42
CA GLU A 194 -6.96 -19.38 -5.39
C GLU A 194 -7.57 -19.61 -6.77
N ARG A 195 -8.87 -19.91 -6.84
CA ARG A 195 -9.58 -20.18 -8.10
C ARG A 195 -10.52 -19.03 -8.42
N ALA A 196 -10.42 -18.50 -9.62
CA ALA A 196 -11.33 -17.47 -10.13
C ALA A 196 -12.82 -17.91 -10.12
N SER A 197 -13.10 -19.22 -10.15
CA SER A 197 -14.47 -19.75 -10.02
C SER A 197 -15.13 -19.43 -8.68
N ASP A 198 -14.33 -19.13 -7.66
CA ASP A 198 -14.78 -18.91 -6.29
C ASP A 198 -14.87 -17.41 -5.98
N TRP A 199 -14.61 -16.56 -6.98
CA TRP A 199 -14.65 -15.11 -6.84
C TRP A 199 -16.08 -14.61 -6.96
N ASP A 200 -16.43 -13.64 -6.12
CA ASP A 200 -17.63 -12.87 -6.34
C ASP A 200 -17.41 -11.80 -7.42
N VAL A 201 -18.50 -11.21 -7.90
CA VAL A 201 -18.47 -10.19 -8.97
C VAL A 201 -17.64 -8.96 -8.55
N LYS A 202 -17.60 -8.64 -7.25
CA LYS A 202 -16.86 -7.47 -6.75
C LYS A 202 -15.35 -7.70 -6.83
N THR A 203 -14.90 -8.88 -6.43
CA THR A 203 -13.50 -9.32 -6.50
C THR A 203 -13.03 -9.31 -7.95
N ALA A 204 -13.79 -9.94 -8.86
CA ALA A 204 -13.45 -9.95 -10.28
C ALA A 204 -13.43 -8.55 -10.91
N ALA A 205 -14.40 -7.69 -10.58
CA ALA A 205 -14.44 -6.32 -11.09
C ALA A 205 -13.26 -5.47 -10.58
N LEU A 206 -12.84 -5.68 -9.33
CA LEU A 206 -11.71 -4.98 -8.75
C LEU A 206 -10.38 -5.45 -9.37
N ASP A 207 -10.18 -6.75 -9.54
CA ASP A 207 -8.98 -7.28 -10.17
C ASP A 207 -8.82 -6.78 -11.63
N ILE A 208 -9.92 -6.77 -12.40
CA ILE A 208 -9.93 -6.16 -13.74
C ILE A 208 -9.59 -4.66 -13.66
N ASN A 209 -10.04 -3.97 -12.61
CA ASN A 209 -9.68 -2.57 -12.39
C ASN A 209 -8.18 -2.43 -12.11
N MET A 210 -7.57 -3.29 -11.30
CA MET A 210 -6.14 -3.29 -11.04
C MET A 210 -5.34 -3.54 -12.32
N MET A 211 -5.72 -4.55 -13.10
CA MET A 211 -5.10 -4.86 -14.39
C MET A 211 -5.15 -3.66 -15.35
N CYS A 212 -6.34 -3.07 -15.51
CA CYS A 212 -6.55 -1.96 -16.43
C CYS A 212 -5.84 -0.67 -15.99
N ASN A 213 -5.77 -0.41 -14.68
CA ASN A 213 -5.31 0.87 -14.17
C ASN A 213 -3.84 0.90 -13.77
N PHE A 214 -3.24 -0.27 -13.53
CA PHE A 214 -1.91 -0.37 -12.92
C PHE A 214 -1.04 -1.47 -13.52
N ALA A 215 -1.54 -2.27 -14.47
CA ALA A 215 -0.89 -3.54 -14.87
C ALA A 215 -0.59 -4.44 -13.65
N ALA A 216 -1.48 -4.39 -12.67
CA ALA A 216 -1.37 -5.10 -11.41
C ALA A 216 -2.51 -6.10 -11.24
N LEU A 217 -2.49 -6.86 -10.16
CA LEU A 217 -3.50 -7.88 -9.87
C LEU A 217 -3.78 -7.98 -8.37
N GLU A 218 -4.99 -8.45 -8.06
CA GLU A 218 -5.36 -8.90 -6.73
C GLU A 218 -4.81 -10.30 -6.49
N ARG A 219 -4.06 -10.48 -5.39
CA ARG A 219 -3.22 -11.67 -5.19
C ARG A 219 -3.89 -12.69 -4.25
N SER A 220 -3.80 -13.96 -4.63
CA SER A 220 -4.08 -15.09 -3.75
C SER A 220 -3.02 -15.23 -2.65
N GLU A 221 -3.26 -16.09 -1.66
CA GLU A 221 -2.28 -16.34 -0.60
C GLU A 221 -0.99 -16.92 -1.19
N ALA A 222 -1.09 -17.86 -2.13
CA ALA A 222 0.06 -18.45 -2.80
C ALA A 222 0.89 -17.40 -3.56
N GLN A 223 0.23 -16.46 -4.25
CA GLN A 223 0.89 -15.35 -4.95
C GLN A 223 1.56 -14.37 -3.98
N TRP A 224 0.88 -14.00 -2.89
CA TRP A 224 1.48 -13.17 -1.84
C TRP A 224 2.71 -13.82 -1.23
N ARG A 225 2.63 -15.11 -0.89
CA ARG A 225 3.75 -15.86 -0.35
C ARG A 225 4.93 -15.88 -1.31
N SER A 226 4.69 -16.22 -2.58
CA SER A 226 5.73 -16.25 -3.62
C SER A 226 6.42 -14.89 -3.78
N LEU A 227 5.64 -13.80 -3.80
CA LEU A 227 6.17 -12.45 -3.91
C LEU A 227 7.05 -12.05 -2.71
N LEU A 228 6.56 -12.32 -1.49
CA LEU A 228 7.28 -12.01 -0.25
C LEU A 228 8.58 -12.83 -0.13
N GLU A 229 8.51 -14.13 -0.37
CA GLU A 229 9.68 -15.03 -0.32
C GLU A 229 10.68 -14.71 -1.43
N GLY A 230 10.21 -14.38 -2.64
CA GLY A 230 11.04 -13.89 -3.73
C GLY A 230 11.75 -12.58 -3.39
N ALA A 231 11.15 -11.73 -2.55
CA ALA A 231 11.78 -10.54 -1.99
C ALA A 231 12.66 -10.83 -0.76
N GLY A 232 12.91 -12.09 -0.42
CA GLY A 232 13.77 -12.49 0.71
C GLY A 232 13.15 -12.27 2.09
N LEU A 233 11.82 -12.10 2.16
CA LEU A 233 11.07 -12.04 3.41
C LEU A 233 10.57 -13.43 3.78
N ARG A 234 10.48 -13.72 5.08
CA ARG A 234 9.86 -14.96 5.55
C ARG A 234 8.36 -14.75 5.73
N TYR A 235 7.54 -15.48 4.99
CA TYR A 235 6.09 -15.47 5.16
C TYR A 235 5.69 -16.07 6.52
N MET A 236 4.85 -15.36 7.28
CA MET A 236 4.43 -15.75 8.63
C MET A 236 2.97 -16.20 8.71
N GLY A 237 2.24 -16.18 7.59
CA GLY A 237 0.79 -16.42 7.54
C GLY A 237 -0.02 -15.15 7.30
N TYR A 238 -1.32 -15.31 7.16
CA TYR A 238 -2.27 -14.21 7.08
C TYR A 238 -3.49 -14.50 7.94
N LYS A 239 -4.21 -13.45 8.34
CA LYS A 239 -5.51 -13.55 9.00
C LYS A 239 -6.53 -12.93 8.09
N LYS A 240 -7.50 -13.73 7.62
CA LYS A 240 -8.65 -13.20 6.91
C LYS A 240 -9.46 -12.33 7.86
N VAL A 241 -9.74 -11.10 7.46
CA VAL A 241 -10.59 -10.17 8.19
C VAL A 241 -11.99 -10.17 7.59
N PRO A 242 -13.06 -9.96 8.37
CA PRO A 242 -14.41 -9.83 7.83
C PRO A 242 -14.52 -8.63 6.87
N GLY A 243 -15.11 -8.85 5.70
CA GLY A 243 -15.25 -7.86 4.62
C GLY A 243 -15.02 -8.49 3.26
#